data_AF-A0A1F7ATF0-F1
#
_entry.id   AF-A0A1F7ATF0-F1
#
_cell.length_a   1.000
_cell.length_b   1.000
_cell.length_c   1.000
_cell.angle_alpha   90.00
_cell.angle_beta   90.00
_cell.angle_gamma   90.00
#
_symmetry.space_group_name_H-M   'P 1'
#
loop_
_entity.id
_entity.type
_entity.pdbx_description
1 polymer ?
#
loop_
_entity_poly.entity_id
_entity_poly.type
_entity_poly.pdbx_seq_one_letter_code
_entity_poly.pdbx_strand_id
1 'polypeptide(L)'
;MQNEKKDKVWSAYSLALNLGYMIALPIVLLGVGGVMADKHFNSFPLFVIIGFILAMTASLLTVYVKTKDIISDGTLQTKSKKIK
;
A
#
# COMPACT_ATOMS: atom_id res chain seq x y z
N MET A 1 2.43 -17.85 29.69
CA MET A 1 1.66 -18.10 28.44
C MET A 1 0.82 -16.90 27.95
N GLN A 2 0.79 -15.73 28.63
CA GLN A 2 0.01 -14.56 28.16
C GLN A 2 0.75 -13.63 27.16
N ASN A 3 2.08 -13.69 27.06
CA ASN A 3 2.83 -12.81 26.15
C ASN A 3 2.59 -13.11 24.67
N GLU A 4 2.52 -14.38 24.26
CA GLU A 4 2.45 -14.74 22.84
C GLU A 4 1.18 -14.26 22.12
N LYS A 5 0.05 -14.19 22.83
CA LYS A 5 -1.19 -13.63 22.25
C LYS A 5 -1.05 -12.13 22.03
N LYS A 6 -0.50 -11.41 23.01
CA LYS A 6 -0.26 -9.96 22.92
C LYS A 6 0.64 -9.65 21.73
N ASP A 7 1.74 -10.39 21.59
CA ASP A 7 2.70 -10.20 20.49
C ASP A 7 2.05 -10.41 19.11
N LYS A 8 1.13 -11.39 18.99
CA LYS A 8 0.38 -11.63 17.74
C LYS A 8 -0.58 -10.50 17.39
N VAL A 9 -1.29 -9.92 18.36
CA VAL A 9 -2.22 -8.80 18.09
C VAL A 9 -1.46 -7.54 17.69
N TRP A 10 -0.34 -7.25 18.34
CA TRP A 10 0.54 -6.14 17.98
C TRP A 10 1.14 -6.31 16.57
N SER A 11 1.54 -7.55 16.22
CA SER A 11 2.02 -7.87 14.87
C SER A 11 0.96 -7.64 13.80
N ALA A 12 -0.27 -8.11 14.01
CA ALA A 12 -1.37 -7.91 13.07
C ALA A 12 -1.71 -6.42 12.88
N TYR A 13 -1.68 -5.64 13.97
CA TYR A 13 -1.92 -4.20 13.93
C TYR A 13 -0.84 -3.46 13.14
N SER A 14 0.44 -3.81 13.35
CA SER A 14 1.56 -3.23 12.62
C SER A 14 1.48 -3.51 11.11
N LEU A 15 1.03 -4.71 10.74
CA LEU A 15 0.80 -5.09 9.34
C LEU A 15 -0.33 -4.28 8.71
N ALA A 16 -1.45 -4.16 9.41
CA ALA A 16 -2.59 -3.37 8.95
C ALA A 16 -2.22 -1.88 8.78
N LEU A 17 -1.44 -1.31 9.70
CA LEU A 17 -0.95 0.06 9.61
C LEU A 17 0.03 0.26 8.45
N ASN A 18 0.96 -0.67 8.24
CA ASN A 18 1.93 -0.57 7.16
C ASN A 18 1.23 -0.62 5.79
N LEU A 19 0.26 -1.53 5.64
CA LEU A 19 -0.56 -1.62 4.45
C LEU A 19 -1.47 -0.39 4.29
N GLY A 20 -2.10 0.06 5.37
CA GLY A 20 -2.97 1.24 5.37
C GLY A 20 -2.23 2.53 4.98
N TYR A 21 -1.05 2.77 5.55
CA TYR A 21 -0.23 3.95 5.21
C TYR A 21 0.24 3.93 3.75
N MET A 22 0.60 2.75 3.24
CA MET A 22 1.02 2.56 1.86
C MET A 22 -0.07 2.95 0.84
N ILE A 23 -1.35 2.78 1.20
CA ILE A 23 -2.50 3.15 0.36
C ILE A 23 -2.95 4.59 0.64
N ALA A 24 -2.98 5.00 1.91
CA ALA A 24 -3.43 6.34 2.31
C ALA A 24 -2.50 7.45 1.80
N LEU A 25 -1.19 7.22 1.78
CA LEU A 25 -0.21 8.21 1.34
C LEU A 25 -0.44 8.69 -0.11
N PRO A 26 -0.55 7.83 -1.13
CA PRO A 26 -0.81 8.28 -2.50
C PRO A 26 -2.20 8.88 -2.67
N ILE A 27 -3.23 8.40 -1.96
CA ILE A 27 -4.59 8.97 -2.02
C ILE A 27 -4.59 10.40 -1.48
N VAL A 28 -3.93 10.65 -0.35
CA VAL A 28 -3.87 11.99 0.24
C VAL A 28 -3.01 12.91 -0.61
N LEU A 29 -1.84 12.46 -1.08
CA LEU A 29 -0.96 13.28 -1.93
C LEU A 29 -1.63 13.66 -3.25
N LEU A 30 -2.19 12.68 -3.98
CA LEU A 30 -2.82 12.93 -5.27
C LEU A 30 -4.20 13.59 -5.13
N GLY A 31 -4.94 13.27 -4.06
CA GLY A 31 -6.23 13.88 -3.77
C GLY A 31 -6.09 15.35 -3.39
N VAL A 32 -5.21 15.68 -2.44
CA VAL A 32 -4.95 17.07 -2.04
C VAL A 32 -4.30 17.85 -3.18
N GLY A 33 -3.35 17.23 -3.89
CA GLY A 33 -2.77 17.81 -5.11
C GLY A 33 -3.82 18.10 -6.17
N GLY A 34 -4.76 17.18 -6.38
CA GLY A 34 -5.90 17.36 -7.28
C GLY A 34 -6.82 18.49 -6.85
N VAL A 35 -7.13 18.61 -5.56
CA VAL A 35 -7.95 19.72 -5.01
C VAL A 35 -7.27 21.07 -5.22
N MET A 36 -5.96 21.16 -4.98
CA MET A 36 -5.21 22.40 -5.19
C MET A 36 -5.16 22.78 -6.67
N ALA A 37 -4.98 21.80 -7.56
CA ALA A 37 -5.01 22.03 -9.01
C ALA A 37 -6.41 22.48 -9.47
N ASP A 38 -7.48 21.78 -9.07
CA ASP A 38 -8.85 22.16 -9.43
C ASP A 38 -9.19 23.58 -8.95
N LYS A 39 -8.75 23.96 -7.74
CA LYS A 39 -8.89 25.34 -7.23
C LYS A 39 -8.11 26.39 -8.04
N HIS A 40 -6.93 26.04 -8.55
CA HIS A 40 -6.12 26.98 -9.32
C HIS A 40 -6.68 27.21 -10.74
N PHE A 41 -7.22 26.15 -11.36
CA PHE A 41 -7.76 26.23 -12.72
C PHE A 41 -9.25 26.56 -12.80
N ASN A 42 -9.94 26.72 -11.65
CA ASN A 42 -11.40 26.94 -11.57
C ASN A 42 -12.18 25.84 -12.32
N SER A 43 -11.59 24.66 -12.42
CA SER A 43 -12.14 23.51 -13.12
C SER A 43 -13.20 22.85 -12.26
N PHE A 44 -14.21 22.24 -12.90
CA PHE A 44 -15.00 21.19 -12.24
C PHE A 44 -14.06 20.15 -11.61
N PRO A 45 -14.44 19.45 -10.52
CA PRO A 45 -13.57 18.60 -9.69
C PRO A 45 -13.04 17.35 -10.42
N LEU A 46 -12.35 17.57 -11.54
CA LEU A 46 -11.88 16.59 -12.51
C LEU A 46 -10.45 16.18 -12.17
N PHE A 47 -9.59 17.10 -11.72
CA PHE A 47 -8.26 16.72 -11.26
C PHE A 47 -8.32 15.88 -9.98
N VAL A 48 -9.30 16.12 -9.10
CA VAL A 48 -9.54 15.24 -7.95
C VAL A 48 -9.92 13.82 -8.39
N ILE A 49 -10.83 13.68 -9.36
CA ILE A 49 -11.25 12.36 -9.86
C ILE A 49 -10.10 11.64 -10.55
N ILE A 50 -9.37 12.34 -11.43
CA ILE A 50 -8.20 11.81 -12.12
C ILE A 50 -7.11 11.43 -11.13
N GLY A 51 -6.83 12.29 -10.14
CA GLY A 51 -5.89 12.03 -9.06
C GLY A 51 -6.28 10.82 -8.21
N PHE A 52 -7.57 10.62 -7.96
CA PHE A 52 -8.08 9.44 -7.25
C PHE A 52 -7.91 8.15 -8.06
N ILE A 53 -8.21 8.16 -9.36
CA ILE A 53 -8.01 7.01 -10.25
C ILE A 53 -6.51 6.67 -10.36
N LEU A 54 -5.65 7.69 -10.47
CA LEU A 54 -4.20 7.53 -10.44
C LEU A 54 -3.71 6.95 -9.11
N ALA A 55 -4.26 7.40 -7.97
CA ALA A 55 -3.93 6.85 -6.66
C ALA A 55 -4.33 5.38 -6.53
N MET A 56 -5.52 5.02 -7.00
CA MET A 56 -5.98 3.62 -7.01
C MET A 56 -5.08 2.73 -7.87
N THR A 57 -4.76 3.16 -9.09
CA THR A 57 -3.89 2.39 -10.00
C THR A 57 -2.47 2.28 -9.47
N ALA A 58 -1.90 3.35 -8.94
CA ALA A 58 -0.58 3.34 -8.29
C ALA A 58 -0.57 2.41 -7.07
N SER A 59 -1.62 2.41 -6.24
CA SER A 59 -1.74 1.51 -5.10
C SER A 59 -1.80 0.04 -5.56
N LEU A 60 -2.59 -0.28 -6.58
CA LEU A 60 -2.69 -1.62 -7.17
C LEU A 60 -1.33 -2.11 -7.69
N LEU A 61 -0.59 -1.26 -8.42
CA LEU A 61 0.74 -1.60 -8.92
C LEU A 61 1.73 -1.83 -7.78
N THR A 62 1.71 -0.98 -6.75
CA THR A 62 2.66 -1.09 -5.64
C THR A 62 2.39 -2.34 -4.79
N VAL A 63 1.12 -2.68 -4.58
CA VAL A 63 0.71 -3.93 -3.93
C VAL A 63 1.12 -5.12 -4.80
N TYR A 64 0.89 -5.07 -6.11
CA TYR A 64 1.25 -6.14 -7.04
C TYR A 64 2.77 -6.41 -7.06
N VAL A 65 3.60 -5.37 -7.11
CA VAL A 65 5.07 -5.49 -7.06
C VAL A 65 5.50 -6.11 -5.74
N LYS A 66 5.04 -5.59 -4.59
CA LYS A 66 5.38 -6.18 -3.29
C LYS A 66 4.92 -7.62 -3.16
N THR A 67 3.75 -7.95 -3.70
CA THR A 67 3.23 -9.32 -3.66
C THR A 67 4.07 -10.24 -4.53
N LYS A 68 4.51 -9.80 -5.71
CA LYS A 68 5.44 -10.55 -6.55
C LYS A 68 6.78 -10.76 -5.87
N ASP A 69 7.34 -9.75 -5.21
CA ASP A 69 8.61 -9.89 -4.49
C ASP A 69 8.50 -10.92 -3.35
N ILE A 70 7.40 -10.87 -2.58
CA ILE A 70 7.13 -11.86 -1.51
C ILE A 70 6.97 -13.27 -2.08
N ILE A 71 6.29 -13.43 -3.22
CA ILE A 71 6.11 -14.74 -3.87
C ILE A 71 7.42 -15.25 -4.46
N SER A 72 8.21 -14.39 -5.11
CA SER A 72 9.52 -14.73 -5.67
C SER A 72 10.50 -15.12 -4.57
N ASP A 73 10.61 -14.34 -3.49
CA ASP A 73 11.49 -14.67 -2.35
C ASP A 73 11.02 -15.93 -1.60
N GLY A 74 9.70 -16.15 -1.51
CA GLY A 74 9.12 -17.39 -0.97
C GLY A 74 9.50 -18.63 -1.78
N THR A 75 9.67 -18.50 -3.10
CA THR A 75 10.11 -19.61 -3.98
C THR A 75 11.61 -19.89 -3.89
N LEU A 76 12.44 -18.90 -3.49
CA LEU A 76 13.88 -19.11 -3.31
C LEU A 76 14.23 -19.71 -1.94
N GLN A 77 13.44 -19.43 -0.91
CA GLN A 77 13.62 -20.00 0.43
C GLN A 77 13.28 -21.51 0.49
N THR A 78 12.32 -21.97 -0.30
CA THR A 78 11.92 -23.40 -0.34
C THR A 78 12.96 -24.29 -1.04
N LYS A 79 13.73 -23.73 -1.99
CA LYS A 79 14.75 -24.50 -2.74
C LYS A 79 16.08 -24.65 -1.99
N SER A 80 16.41 -23.75 -1.05
CA SER A 80 17.66 -23.81 -0.29
C SER A 80 17.58 -24.69 0.98
N LYS A 81 16.40 -24.79 1.62
CA LYS A 81 16.24 -25.58 2.86
C LYS A 81 16.15 -27.10 2.66
N LYS A 82 16.08 -27.59 1.41
CA LYS A 82 15.96 -29.02 1.08
C LYS A 82 17.27 -29.69 0.68
N ILE A 83 18.41 -29.03 0.94
CA ILE A 83 19.76 -29.57 0.71
C ILE A 83 20.58 -29.38 2.00
N LYS A 84 20.16 -30.04 3.07
CA LYS A 84 21.05 -30.41 4.17
C LYS A 84 20.52 -31.65 4.86
#